data_AF-A0A358A387-F1
#
_entry.id   AF-A0A358A387-F1
#
_cell.length_a   1.000
_cell.length_b   1.000
_cell.length_c   1.000
_cell.angle_alpha   90.00
_cell.angle_beta   90.00
_cell.angle_gamma   90.00
#
_symmetry.space_group_name_H-M   'P 1'
#
loop_
_entity.id
_entity.type
_entity.pdbx_description
1 polymer ?
#
loop_
_entity_poly.entity_id
_entity_poly.type
_entity_poly.pdbx_seq_one_letter_code
_entity_poly.pdbx_strand_id
1 'polypeptide(L)' 'FTLDRSAKKHLGMLSKEGGVEIETVAEENPDAIAKIWVDPV' A
#
# COMPACT_ATOMS: atom_id res chain seq x y z
N PHE A 1 -4.77 -6.55 3.40
CA PHE A 1 -3.59 -6.73 4.25
C PHE A 1 -2.65 -7.72 3.59
N THR A 2 -1.39 -7.33 3.39
CA THR A 2 -0.36 -8.20 2.81
C THR A 2 0.86 -8.26 3.73
N LEU A 3 1.82 -9.12 3.41
CA LEU A 3 3.12 -9.18 4.09
C LEU A 3 4.17 -8.58 3.16
N ASP A 4 4.80 -7.50 3.61
CA ASP A 4 6.01 -7.01 2.98
C ASP A 4 7.17 -7.93 3.36
N ARG A 5 7.63 -8.74 2.41
CA ARG A 5 8.70 -9.72 2.62
C ARG A 5 10.06 -9.07 2.84
N SER A 6 10.28 -7.87 2.29
CA SER A 6 11.55 -7.15 2.46
C SER A 6 11.67 -6.59 3.87
N ALA A 7 10.58 -6.00 4.37
CA ALA A 7 10.49 -5.44 5.71
C ALA A 7 10.16 -6.48 6.80
N LYS A 8 9.68 -7.67 6.40
CA LYS A 8 9.15 -8.73 7.29
C LYS A 8 8.03 -8.23 8.20
N LYS A 9 7.19 -7.32 7.70
CA LYS A 9 6.11 -6.67 8.45
C LYS A 9 4.81 -6.71 7.67
N HIS A 10 3.68 -6.71 8.38
CA HIS A 10 2.37 -6.56 7.75
C HIS A 10 2.28 -5.17 7.11
N LEU A 11 1.74 -5.12 5.91
CA LEU A 11 1.61 -3.89 5.12
C LEU A 11 0.14 -3.64 4.78
N GLY A 12 -0.33 -2.46 5.15
CA GLY A 12 -1.53 -1.84 4.64
C GLY A 12 -1.18 -0.85 3.53
N MET A 13 -1.91 -0.91 2.42
CA MET A 13 -1.83 0.05 1.31
C MET A 13 -3.23 0.59 1.04
N LEU A 14 -3.36 1.91 1.02
CA LEU A 14 -4.64 2.60 0.81
C LEU A 14 -4.44 3.83 -0.07
N SER A 15 -5.44 4.17 -0.88
CA SER A 15 -5.51 5.42 -1.64
C SER A 15 -6.92 5.98 -1.59
N LYS A 16 -7.04 7.31 -1.74
CA LYS A 16 -8.34 7.99 -1.95
C LYS A 16 -8.89 7.80 -3.36
N GLU A 17 -8.06 7.32 -4.29
CA GLU A 17 -8.40 7.09 -5.71
C GLU A 17 -9.12 5.76 -5.90
N GLY A 18 -10.29 5.64 -5.26
CA GLY A 18 -11.14 4.45 -5.38
C GLY A 18 -11.75 4.32 -6.77
N GLY A 19 -11.93 3.07 -7.23
CA GLY A 19 -12.52 2.76 -8.54
C GLY A 19 -11.53 2.71 -9.70
N VAL A 20 -10.22 2.74 -9.41
CA VAL A 20 -9.11 2.56 -10.35
C VAL A 20 -8.24 1.40 -9.86
N GLU A 21 -7.57 0.69 -10.78
CA GLU A 21 -6.61 -0.34 -10.42
C GLU A 21 -5.44 0.28 -9.63
N ILE A 22 -5.05 -0.39 -8.53
CA ILE A 22 -4.07 0.18 -7.59
C ILE A 22 -2.67 0.24 -8.21
N GLU A 23 -2.39 -0.61 -9.18
CA GLU A 23 -1.16 -0.65 -9.98
C GLU A 23 -1.01 0.61 -10.83
N THR A 24 -2.09 1.08 -11.46
CA THR A 24 -2.08 2.33 -12.24
C THR A 24 -1.78 3.53 -11.34
N VAL A 25 -2.42 3.59 -10.17
CA VAL A 25 -2.15 4.66 -9.19
C VAL A 25 -0.69 4.60 -8.74
N ALA A 26 -0.11 3.41 -8.57
CA ALA A 26 1.29 3.26 -8.16
C ALA A 26 2.29 3.74 -9.23
N GLU A 27 1.96 3.62 -10.52
CA GLU A 27 2.80 4.07 -11.63
C GLU A 27 2.66 5.57 -11.89
N GLU A 28 1.43 6.08 -11.91
CA GLU A 28 1.14 7.46 -12.32
C GLU A 28 1.17 8.46 -11.16
N ASN A 29 0.73 8.05 -9.96
CA ASN A 29 0.61 8.92 -8.79
C ASN A 29 0.94 8.18 -7.47
N PRO A 30 2.20 7.73 -7.30
CA PRO A 30 2.59 6.92 -6.14
C PRO A 30 2.35 7.60 -4.79
N ASP A 31 2.37 8.92 -4.75
CA ASP A 31 2.16 9.73 -3.54
C ASP A 31 0.71 9.67 -3.03
N ALA A 32 -0.25 9.25 -3.87
CA ALA A 32 -1.61 9.01 -3.41
C ALA A 32 -1.78 7.71 -2.60
N ILE A 33 -0.77 6.83 -2.61
CA ILE A 33 -0.81 5.56 -1.88
C ILE A 33 -0.13 5.72 -0.53
N ALA A 34 -0.92 5.70 0.53
CA ALA A 34 -0.43 5.54 1.88
C ALA A 34 0.03 4.10 2.12
N LYS A 35 1.30 3.94 2.53
CA LYS A 35 1.89 2.66 2.95
C LYS A 35 2.10 2.67 4.45
N ILE A 36 1.51 1.71 5.15
CA ILE A 36 1.58 1.61 6.61
C ILE A 36 2.07 0.21 6.98
N TRP A 37 3.23 0.13 7.62
CA TRP A 37 3.68 -1.11 8.23
C TRP A 37 3.05 -1.27 9.61
N VAL A 38 2.33 -2.36 9.80
CA VAL A 38 1.64 -2.71 11.05
C VAL A 38 2.52 -3.66 11.84
N ASP A 39 2.70 -3.33 13.12
CA ASP A 39 3.35 -4.21 14.07
C ASP A 39 2.31 -5.19 14.65
N PRO A 40 2.50 -6.51 14.52
CA PRO A 40 1.54 -7.50 15.01
C PRO A 40 1.57 -7.74 16.54
N VAL A 41 2.40 -7.02 17.31
CA VAL A 41 2.51 -7.20 18.78
C VAL A 41 1.18 -6.95 19.49
#